data_AF-A0A2N3FNM2-F1
#
_entry.id   AF-A0A2N3FNM2-F1
#
_cell.length_a   1.000
_cell.length_b   1.000
_cell.length_c   1.000
_cell.angle_alpha   90.00
_cell.angle_beta   90.00
_cell.angle_gamma   90.00
#
_symmetry.space_group_name_H-M   'P 1'
#
loop_
_entity.id
_entity.type
_entity.pdbx_description
1 polymer ?
#
loop_
_entity_poly.entity_id
_entity_poly.type
_entity_poly.pdbx_seq_one_letter_code
_entity_poly.pdbx_strand_id
1 'polypeptide(L)'
;MGGRVSLRRSLGDGAGDLLGFVLATDAERLVVRDRRGVVHEIAWSDVLARRAVGVARGRDPLRTPRAELDRLAVVAGVAGRAFVARLCDLLDGRDPAPPPEWTAPPPCAAHLAGEWVTAGPCPDLLGLAWWASHHDARSIQVRTSDAGVVATLRQLGFHERS
;
A
#
# COMPACT_ATOMS: atom_id res chain seq x y z
N MET A 1 -1.66 -3.12 15.72
CA MET A 1 -2.22 -1.91 15.06
C MET A 1 -1.77 -1.90 13.61
N GLY A 2 -2.32 -1.03 12.76
CA GLY A 2 -1.91 -0.89 11.35
C GLY A 2 -2.52 -1.84 10.32
N GLY A 3 -3.31 -2.82 10.76
CA GLY A 3 -4.12 -3.61 9.83
C GLY A 3 -5.21 -2.77 9.16
N ARG A 4 -5.56 -3.11 7.91
CA ARG A 4 -6.71 -2.52 7.21
C ARG A 4 -8.00 -3.21 7.66
N VAL A 5 -9.05 -2.44 7.89
CA VAL A 5 -10.37 -2.91 8.34
C VAL A 5 -11.48 -2.36 7.46
N SER A 6 -12.50 -3.17 7.25
CA SER A 6 -13.81 -2.75 6.77
C SER A 6 -14.76 -2.74 7.96
N LEU A 7 -15.43 -1.62 8.19
CA LEU A 7 -16.38 -1.41 9.27
C LEU A 7 -17.75 -1.10 8.67
N ARG A 8 -18.80 -1.68 9.25
CA ARG A 8 -20.16 -1.16 9.18
C ARG A 8 -20.39 -0.39 10.48
N ARG A 9 -20.78 0.88 10.39
CA ARG A 9 -21.04 1.72 11.57
C ARG A 9 -22.42 2.36 11.53
N SER A 10 -23.00 2.58 12.70
CA SER A 10 -24.17 3.43 12.87
C SER A 10 -23.80 4.90 12.58
N LEU A 11 -24.71 5.62 11.94
CA LEU A 11 -24.59 7.04 11.61
C LEU A 11 -25.94 7.68 11.85
N GLY A 12 -26.21 8.19 13.06
CA GLY A 12 -27.43 8.96 13.39
C GLY A 12 -28.75 8.25 13.04
N ASP A 13 -29.22 8.46 11.81
CA ASP A 13 -30.46 7.92 11.23
C ASP A 13 -30.25 6.70 10.30
N GLY A 14 -29.02 6.19 10.17
CA GLY A 14 -28.71 5.08 9.30
C GLY A 14 -27.40 4.36 9.63
N ALA A 15 -26.84 3.69 8.63
CA ALA A 15 -25.56 3.01 8.76
C ALA A 15 -24.70 3.20 7.51
N GLY A 16 -23.39 3.30 7.69
CA GLY A 16 -22.42 3.52 6.63
C GLY A 16 -21.21 2.59 6.73
N ASP A 17 -20.54 2.40 5.59
CA ASP A 17 -19.33 1.59 5.52
C ASP A 17 -18.09 2.47 5.56
N LEU A 18 -17.07 2.03 6.29
CA LEU A 18 -15.76 2.67 6.35
C LEU A 18 -14.67 1.63 6.07
N LEU A 19 -13.79 1.95 5.13
CA LEU A 19 -12.60 1.16 4.83
C LEU A 19 -11.37 2.01 5.15
N GLY A 20 -10.49 1.52 6.01
CA GLY A 20 -9.29 2.26 6.40
C GLY A 20 -8.31 1.45 7.23
N PHE A 21 -7.25 2.11 7.68
CA PHE A 21 -6.19 1.53 8.50
C PHE A 21 -6.39 1.89 9.97
N VAL A 22 -6.25 0.90 10.85
CA VAL A 22 -6.37 1.11 12.30
C VAL A 22 -5.13 1.86 12.81
N LEU A 23 -5.32 3.10 13.25
CA LEU A 23 -4.27 3.91 13.87
C LEU A 23 -4.09 3.53 15.34
N ALA A 24 -5.21 3.44 16.06
CA ALA A 24 -5.24 3.18 17.48
C ALA A 24 -6.55 2.50 17.87
N THR A 25 -6.54 1.86 19.03
CA THR A 25 -7.72 1.27 19.65
C THR A 25 -7.54 1.31 21.15
N ASP A 26 -8.61 1.61 21.86
CA ASP A 26 -8.70 1.48 23.31
C ASP A 26 -10.00 0.76 23.69
N ALA A 27 -10.36 0.78 24.97
CA ALA A 27 -11.55 0.12 25.50
C ALA A 27 -12.87 0.74 25.02
N GLU A 28 -12.86 2.00 24.58
CA GLU A 28 -14.08 2.76 24.25
C GLU A 28 -14.20 3.05 22.75
N ARG A 29 -13.06 3.23 22.07
CA ARG A 29 -13.04 3.67 20.67
C ARG A 29 -11.99 2.97 19.80
N LEU A 30 -12.28 3.05 18.51
CA LEU A 30 -11.44 2.65 17.40
C LEU A 30 -11.11 3.88 16.55
N VAL A 31 -9.83 4.10 16.26
CA VAL A 31 -9.35 5.19 15.41
C VAL A 31 -8.90 4.62 14.06
N VAL A 32 -9.53 5.08 12.98
CA VAL A 32 -9.28 4.59 11.62
C VAL A 32 -8.97 5.75 10.67
N ARG A 33 -7.91 5.63 9.88
CA ARG A 33 -7.65 6.53 8.76
C ARG A 33 -8.17 5.93 7.46
N ASP A 34 -9.05 6.64 6.76
CA ASP A 34 -9.56 6.20 5.47
C ASP A 34 -8.57 6.43 4.33
N ARG A 35 -8.94 6.00 3.12
CA ARG A 35 -8.10 6.12 1.91
C ARG A 35 -7.79 7.56 1.48
N ARG A 36 -8.50 8.55 2.00
CA ARG A 36 -8.32 9.98 1.72
C ARG A 36 -7.45 10.66 2.78
N GLY A 37 -6.97 9.90 3.75
CA GLY A 37 -6.20 10.42 4.88
C GLY A 37 -7.07 10.97 6.02
N VAL A 38 -8.40 10.88 5.92
CA VAL A 38 -9.30 11.38 6.98
C VAL A 38 -9.29 10.42 8.15
N VAL A 39 -9.08 10.96 9.36
CA VAL A 39 -9.12 10.20 10.61
C VAL A 39 -10.55 10.20 11.15
N HIS A 40 -11.05 9.01 11.45
CA HIS A 40 -12.35 8.76 12.05
C HIS A 40 -12.15 8.15 13.42
N GLU A 41 -12.71 8.78 14.45
CA GLU A 41 -12.87 8.18 15.76
C GLU A 41 -14.28 7.58 15.87
N ILE A 42 -14.35 6.32 16.28
CA ILE A 42 -15.59 5.54 16.26
C ILE A 42 -15.73 4.86 17.61
N ALA A 43 -16.82 5.15 18.33
CA ALA A 43 -17.15 4.43 19.55
C ALA A 43 -17.46 2.97 19.22
N TRP A 44 -17.05 2.04 20.08
CA TRP A 44 -17.35 0.62 19.87
C TRP A 44 -18.85 0.34 19.82
N SER A 45 -19.67 1.13 20.53
CA SER A 45 -21.14 1.07 20.48
C SER A 45 -21.72 1.33 19.10
N ASP A 46 -21.00 2.07 18.25
CA ASP A 46 -21.45 2.41 16.90
C ASP A 46 -20.94 1.43 15.85
N VAL A 47 -20.08 0.47 16.21
CA VAL A 47 -19.55 -0.54 15.28
C VAL A 47 -20.53 -1.70 15.19
N LEU A 48 -21.24 -1.79 14.05
CA LEU A 48 -22.22 -2.84 13.78
C LEU A 48 -21.57 -4.12 13.24
N ALA A 49 -20.48 -3.99 12.49
CA ALA A 49 -19.67 -5.11 12.03
C ALA A 49 -18.23 -4.67 11.74
N ARG A 50 -17.28 -5.59 11.90
CA ARG A 50 -15.86 -5.37 11.60
C ARG A 50 -15.27 -6.59 10.92
N ARG A 51 -14.50 -6.34 9.86
CA ARG A 51 -13.69 -7.35 9.17
C ARG A 51 -12.27 -6.87 8.96
N ALA A 52 -11.29 -7.69 9.33
CA ALA A 52 -9.92 -7.50 8.86
C ALA A 52 -9.88 -7.71 7.34
N VAL A 53 -9.15 -6.86 6.64
CA VAL A 53 -8.99 -6.95 5.19
C VAL A 53 -7.51 -6.78 4.85
N GLY A 54 -7.02 -7.61 3.93
CA GLY A 54 -5.66 -7.47 3.42
C GLY A 54 -5.52 -6.26 2.50
N VAL A 55 -4.32 -6.09 1.97
CA VAL A 55 -4.07 -5.14 0.88
C VAL A 55 -4.90 -5.56 -0.34
N ALA A 56 -5.59 -4.60 -0.96
CA ALA A 56 -6.43 -4.90 -2.10
C ALA A 56 -5.58 -5.39 -3.28
N ARG A 57 -6.12 -6.35 -4.04
CA ARG A 57 -5.39 -7.07 -5.09
C ARG A 57 -5.00 -6.20 -6.29
N GLY A 58 -5.86 -5.25 -6.65
CA GLY A 58 -5.68 -4.36 -7.82
C GLY A 58 -5.60 -5.10 -9.16
N ARG A 59 -5.22 -4.35 -10.21
CA ARG A 59 -4.92 -4.90 -11.54
C ARG A 59 -3.66 -5.76 -11.51
N ASP A 60 -3.52 -6.64 -12.49
CA ASP A 60 -2.31 -7.46 -12.63
C ASP A 60 -1.13 -6.63 -13.13
N PRO A 61 -0.08 -6.42 -12.32
CA PRO A 61 1.09 -5.66 -12.73
C PRO A 61 1.82 -6.31 -13.91
N LEU A 62 1.64 -7.63 -14.15
CA LEU A 62 2.20 -8.33 -15.31
C LEU A 62 1.45 -8.06 -16.61
N ARG A 63 0.21 -7.57 -16.52
CA ARG A 63 -0.61 -7.23 -17.69
C ARG A 63 -0.55 -5.75 -18.05
N THR A 64 0.06 -4.92 -17.20
CA THR A 64 0.26 -3.49 -17.49
C THR A 64 1.11 -3.33 -18.76
N PRO A 65 0.68 -2.50 -19.73
CA PRO A 65 1.49 -2.21 -20.92
C PRO A 65 2.86 -1.67 -20.55
N ARG A 66 3.90 -2.13 -21.25
CA ARG A 66 5.29 -1.71 -20.96
C ARG A 66 5.47 -0.18 -21.08
N ALA A 67 4.81 0.45 -22.04
CA ALA A 67 4.82 1.90 -22.19
C ALA A 67 4.23 2.66 -20.99
N GLU A 68 3.26 2.10 -20.27
CA GLU A 68 2.72 2.71 -19.04
C GLU A 68 3.74 2.63 -17.90
N LEU A 69 4.42 1.49 -17.75
CA LEU A 69 5.51 1.29 -16.79
C LEU A 69 6.69 2.24 -17.05
N ASP A 70 7.05 2.44 -18.31
CA ASP A 70 8.12 3.37 -18.69
C ASP A 70 7.71 4.83 -18.45
N ARG A 71 6.45 5.23 -18.70
CA ARG A 71 5.96 6.56 -18.32
C ARG A 71 6.05 6.81 -16.81
N LEU A 72 5.63 5.84 -16.00
CA LEU A 72 5.75 5.92 -14.54
C LEU A 72 7.22 6.07 -14.10
N ALA A 73 8.14 5.34 -14.76
CA ALA A 73 9.57 5.45 -14.50
C ALA A 73 10.13 6.84 -14.84
N VAL A 74 9.72 7.42 -15.98
CA VAL A 74 10.14 8.77 -16.39
C VAL A 74 9.66 9.82 -15.39
N VAL A 75 8.40 9.77 -14.97
CA VAL A 75 7.86 10.72 -13.97
C VAL A 75 8.57 10.56 -12.63
N ALA A 76 8.90 9.34 -12.24
CA ALA A 76 9.66 9.04 -11.02
C ALA A 76 11.16 9.37 -11.12
N GLY A 77 11.67 9.71 -12.31
CA GLY A 77 13.09 9.99 -12.53
C GLY A 77 14.01 8.78 -12.39
N VAL A 78 13.51 7.56 -12.64
CA VAL A 78 14.26 6.30 -12.46
C VAL A 78 14.39 5.51 -13.76
N ALA A 79 15.45 4.72 -13.88
CA ALA A 79 15.79 3.99 -15.10
C ALA A 79 16.30 2.57 -14.81
N GLY A 80 16.42 1.75 -15.87
CA GLY A 80 16.83 0.35 -15.79
C GLY A 80 15.72 -0.62 -16.19
N ARG A 81 15.90 -1.90 -15.86
CA ARG A 81 14.90 -2.95 -16.13
C ARG A 81 13.71 -2.78 -15.18
N ALA A 82 12.50 -3.05 -15.66
CA ALA A 82 11.29 -2.99 -14.83
C ALA A 82 11.09 -4.28 -14.06
N PHE A 83 10.99 -4.17 -12.75
CA PHE A 83 10.55 -5.23 -11.86
C PHE A 83 9.26 -4.81 -11.18
N VAL A 84 8.24 -5.64 -11.22
CA VAL A 84 6.93 -5.33 -10.67
C VAL A 84 6.43 -6.42 -9.73
N ALA A 85 5.65 -6.03 -8.74
CA ALA A 85 4.96 -6.94 -7.84
C ALA A 85 3.59 -6.38 -7.42
N ARG A 86 2.67 -7.25 -7.02
CA ARG A 86 1.47 -6.83 -6.29
C ARG A 86 1.83 -6.62 -4.83
N LEU A 87 1.33 -5.54 -4.24
CA LEU A 87 1.53 -5.28 -2.82
C LEU A 87 0.84 -6.33 -1.95
N CYS A 88 -0.31 -6.85 -2.36
CA CYS A 88 -0.98 -7.92 -1.60
C CYS A 88 -0.14 -9.19 -1.52
N ASP A 89 0.55 -9.57 -2.59
CA ASP A 89 1.35 -10.79 -2.63
C ASP A 89 2.67 -10.57 -1.86
N LEU A 90 3.28 -9.39 -1.99
CA LEU A 90 4.53 -9.03 -1.29
C LEU A 90 4.35 -8.94 0.24
N LEU A 91 3.16 -8.53 0.68
CA LEU A 91 2.82 -8.30 2.08
C LEU A 91 2.00 -9.44 2.71
N ASP A 92 1.68 -10.49 1.94
CA ASP A 92 0.91 -11.62 2.44
C ASP A 92 1.65 -12.35 3.58
N GLY A 93 0.90 -12.76 4.60
CA GLY A 93 1.45 -13.42 5.79
C GLY A 93 2.40 -12.57 6.65
N ARG A 94 2.57 -11.27 6.36
CA ARG A 94 3.42 -10.37 7.15
C ARG A 94 2.60 -9.58 8.17
N ASP A 95 3.20 -9.32 9.32
CA ASP A 95 2.60 -8.43 10.30
C ASP A 95 2.44 -7.02 9.72
N PRO A 96 1.26 -6.39 9.87
CA PRO A 96 1.03 -5.06 9.36
C PRO A 96 1.90 -4.05 10.11
N ALA A 97 2.66 -3.26 9.34
CA ALA A 97 3.35 -2.11 9.90
C ALA A 97 2.33 -1.03 10.29
N PRO A 98 2.57 -0.28 11.38
CA PRO A 98 1.75 0.88 11.70
C PRO A 98 1.73 1.87 10.53
N PRO A 99 0.57 2.45 10.18
CA PRO A 99 0.47 3.53 9.22
C PRO A 99 1.39 4.66 9.65
N PRO A 100 2.27 5.16 8.77
CA PRO A 100 3.01 6.38 9.04
C PRO A 100 2.04 7.56 9.11
N GLU A 101 2.51 8.71 9.60
CA GLU A 101 1.79 9.98 9.41
C GLU A 101 1.44 10.16 7.92
N TRP A 102 0.26 10.72 7.63
CA TRP A 102 -0.24 10.75 6.26
C TRP A 102 0.65 11.56 5.31
N THR A 103 1.34 12.57 5.85
CA THR A 103 2.26 13.43 5.10
C THR A 103 3.71 12.95 5.17
N ALA A 104 3.99 11.83 5.84
CA ALA A 104 5.34 11.30 5.95
C ALA A 104 5.87 10.91 4.56
N PRO A 105 7.12 11.26 4.25
CA PRO A 105 7.74 10.85 3.00
C PRO A 105 7.90 9.32 2.93
N PRO A 106 8.00 8.75 1.71
CA PRO A 106 8.39 7.35 1.56
C PRO A 106 9.82 7.12 2.12
N PRO A 107 10.18 5.88 2.50
CA PRO A 107 11.49 5.56 3.06
C PRO A 107 12.67 5.72 2.09
N CYS A 108 12.38 5.87 0.80
CA CYS A 108 13.34 6.14 -0.27
C CYS A 108 12.65 6.96 -1.36
N ALA A 109 13.43 7.52 -2.29
CA ALA A 109 12.87 8.28 -3.42
C ALA A 109 11.91 7.40 -4.25
N ALA A 110 10.62 7.74 -4.18
CA ALA A 110 9.55 7.00 -4.83
C ALA A 110 8.45 7.97 -5.29
N HIS A 111 7.79 7.61 -6.38
CA HIS A 111 6.67 8.36 -6.93
C HIS A 111 5.39 7.54 -6.85
N LEU A 112 4.35 8.11 -6.25
CA LEU A 112 3.01 7.53 -6.17
C LEU A 112 2.13 8.12 -7.28
N ALA A 113 1.58 7.26 -8.14
CA ALA A 113 0.66 7.66 -9.21
C ALA A 113 -0.48 6.64 -9.35
N GLY A 114 -1.68 7.04 -8.96
CA GLY A 114 -2.85 6.16 -8.96
C GLY A 114 -2.64 4.93 -8.07
N GLU A 115 -2.72 3.73 -8.67
CA GLU A 115 -2.53 2.46 -7.95
C GLU A 115 -1.05 2.02 -7.86
N TRP A 116 -0.11 2.83 -8.36
CA TRP A 116 1.29 2.47 -8.48
C TRP A 116 2.19 3.29 -7.55
N VAL A 117 3.16 2.62 -6.94
CA VAL A 117 4.39 3.26 -6.46
C VAL A 117 5.55 2.85 -7.36
N THR A 118 6.38 3.81 -7.77
CA THR A 118 7.55 3.57 -8.63
C THR A 118 8.80 4.11 -7.95
N ALA A 119 9.84 3.29 -7.85
CA ALA A 119 11.09 3.65 -7.20
C ALA A 119 12.31 3.07 -7.96
N GLY A 120 13.49 3.59 -7.63
CA GLY A 120 14.77 2.93 -7.93
C GLY A 120 15.08 1.85 -6.90
N PRO A 121 16.35 1.42 -6.79
CA PRO A 121 16.80 0.58 -5.67
C PRO A 121 16.45 1.23 -4.33
N CYS A 122 15.83 0.46 -3.45
CA CYS A 122 15.40 0.90 -2.12
C CYS A 122 15.93 -0.10 -1.09
N PRO A 123 16.71 0.32 -0.08
CA PRO A 123 17.18 -0.58 0.97
C PRO A 123 16.04 -1.20 1.80
N ASP A 124 14.95 -0.44 2.00
CA ASP A 124 13.77 -0.87 2.74
C ASP A 124 12.54 -1.01 1.83
N LEU A 125 12.56 -2.05 0.98
CA LEU A 125 11.45 -2.33 0.04
C LEU A 125 10.14 -2.71 0.76
N LEU A 126 10.21 -3.36 1.92
CA LEU A 126 9.01 -3.75 2.67
C LEU A 126 8.37 -2.55 3.35
N GLY A 127 9.18 -1.65 3.94
CA GLY A 127 8.68 -0.37 4.43
C GLY A 127 8.07 0.47 3.31
N LEU A 128 8.68 0.51 2.12
CA LEU A 128 8.10 1.18 0.95
C LEU A 128 6.77 0.55 0.52
N ALA A 129 6.68 -0.78 0.51
CA ALA A 129 5.45 -1.50 0.17
C ALA A 129 4.32 -1.21 1.17
N TRP A 130 4.63 -1.21 2.47
CA TRP A 130 3.68 -0.81 3.50
C TRP A 130 3.26 0.65 3.34
N TRP A 131 4.21 1.59 3.22
CA TRP A 131 3.91 3.00 2.96
C TRP A 131 2.98 3.15 1.75
N ALA A 132 3.29 2.52 0.62
CA ALA A 132 2.49 2.61 -0.59
C ALA A 132 1.06 2.05 -0.38
N SER A 133 0.93 0.92 0.30
CA SER A 133 -0.39 0.33 0.61
C SER A 133 -1.25 1.24 1.48
N HIS A 134 -0.65 1.96 2.43
CA HIS A 134 -1.31 2.95 3.28
C HIS A 134 -1.81 4.14 2.47
N HIS A 135 -1.12 4.46 1.37
CA HIS A 135 -1.48 5.48 0.39
C HIS A 135 -2.32 4.93 -0.79
N ASP A 136 -2.98 3.81 -0.55
CA ASP A 136 -3.93 3.17 -1.47
C ASP A 136 -3.33 2.62 -2.79
N ALA A 137 -2.01 2.50 -2.89
CA ALA A 137 -1.38 1.76 -3.98
C ALA A 137 -1.74 0.26 -3.89
N ARG A 138 -1.56 -0.44 -5.03
CA ARG A 138 -1.80 -1.88 -5.22
C ARG A 138 -0.61 -2.58 -5.83
N SER A 139 0.22 -1.83 -6.55
CA SER A 139 1.37 -2.36 -7.28
C SER A 139 2.60 -1.50 -7.04
N ILE A 140 3.75 -2.16 -7.07
CA ILE A 140 5.05 -1.53 -6.96
C ILE A 140 5.87 -1.84 -8.20
N GLN A 141 6.56 -0.82 -8.70
CA GLN A 141 7.59 -0.92 -9.73
C GLN A 141 8.94 -0.51 -9.14
N VAL A 142 9.97 -1.33 -9.37
CA VAL A 142 11.36 -1.01 -9.11
C VAL A 142 12.13 -1.00 -10.42
N ARG A 143 12.91 0.05 -10.66
CA ARG A 143 13.77 0.19 -11.84
C ARG A 143 15.23 0.06 -11.45
N THR A 144 15.91 -0.93 -12.01
CA THR A 144 17.33 -1.17 -11.72
C THR A 144 18.00 -2.00 -12.82
N SER A 145 19.32 -1.84 -12.97
CA SER A 145 20.18 -2.74 -13.75
C SER A 145 21.23 -3.44 -12.90
N ASP A 146 21.26 -3.16 -11.59
CA ASP A 146 22.21 -3.75 -10.64
C ASP A 146 21.87 -5.23 -10.38
N ALA A 147 22.82 -6.13 -10.65
CA ALA A 147 22.59 -7.58 -10.55
C ALA A 147 22.28 -8.05 -9.12
N GLY A 148 22.86 -7.43 -8.10
CA GLY A 148 22.60 -7.74 -6.70
C GLY A 148 21.17 -7.36 -6.31
N VAL A 149 20.74 -6.15 -6.66
CA VAL A 149 19.37 -5.69 -6.44
C VAL A 149 18.37 -6.57 -7.19
N VAL A 150 18.67 -6.97 -8.42
CA VAL A 150 17.83 -7.89 -9.22
C VAL A 150 17.64 -9.23 -8.51
N ALA A 151 18.70 -9.80 -7.93
CA ALA A 151 18.60 -11.05 -7.19
C ALA A 151 17.69 -10.92 -5.97
N THR A 152 17.82 -9.84 -5.20
CA THR A 152 16.95 -9.53 -4.05
C THR A 152 15.49 -9.35 -4.47
N LEU A 153 15.23 -8.61 -5.54
CA LEU A 153 13.88 -8.40 -6.06
C LEU A 153 13.20 -9.72 -6.43
N ARG A 154 13.92 -10.62 -7.11
CA ARG A 154 13.39 -11.95 -7.47
C ARG A 154 13.09 -12.81 -6.25
N GLN A 155 13.95 -12.79 -5.23
CA GLN A 155 13.70 -13.48 -3.95
C GLN A 155 12.45 -12.96 -3.23
N LEU A 156 12.18 -11.66 -3.34
CA LEU A 156 10.97 -11.02 -2.79
C LEU A 156 9.71 -11.25 -3.64
N GLY A 157 9.81 -11.96 -4.76
CA GLY A 157 8.68 -12.26 -5.64
C GLY A 157 8.37 -11.18 -6.68
N PHE A 158 9.31 -10.27 -6.97
CA PHE A 158 9.17 -9.36 -8.11
C PHE A 158 9.43 -10.10 -9.42
N HIS A 159 8.68 -9.67 -10.43
CA HIS A 159 8.78 -10.19 -11.77
C HIS A 159 9.30 -9.12 -12.72
N GLU A 160 10.22 -9.53 -13.57
CA GLU A 160 10.75 -8.65 -14.60
C GLU A 160 9.73 -8.47 -15.74
N ARG A 161 9.62 -7.23 -16.23
CA ARG A 161 8.85 -6.88 -17.43
C ARG A 161 9.83 -6.52 -18.54
N SER A 162 9.89 -7.38 -19.55
CA SER A 162 10.50 -7.08 -20.85
C SER A 162 9.63 -6.12 -21.65
#